data_AF-A0A963WCN4-F1
#
_entry.id   AF-A0A963WCN4-F1
#
_cell.length_a   1.000
_cell.length_b   1.000
_cell.length_c   1.000
_cell.angle_alpha   90.00
_cell.angle_beta   90.00
_cell.angle_gamma   90.00
#
_symmetry.space_group_name_H-M   'P 1'
#
loop_
_entity.id
_entity.type
_entity.pdbx_description
1 polymer ?
#
loop_
_entity_poly.entity_id
_entity_poly.type
_entity_poly.pdbx_seq_one_letter_code
_entity_poly.pdbx_strand_id
1 'polypeptide(L)'
;AVAMTGGQRVGERPEGHSVLQIAESMHAEGVSKLVIVSDEPGKYENVAIAGHPQVYHRNRLDEIQRELRETPGTTVMIYDQTCA
;
A
#
# COMPACT_ATOMS: atom_id res chain seq x y z
N ALA A 1 -19.16 6.62 3.78
CA ALA A 1 -18.49 7.53 2.84
C ALA A 1 -17.20 8.01 3.50
N VAL A 2 -16.03 7.74 2.89
CA VAL A 2 -14.71 8.08 3.43
C VAL A 2 -14.16 9.25 2.62
N ALA A 3 -13.76 10.33 3.29
CA ALA A 3 -13.29 11.53 2.65
C ALA A 3 -11.80 11.38 2.27
N MET A 4 -11.52 11.55 0.98
CA MET A 4 -10.17 11.59 0.38
C MET A 4 -9.49 12.94 0.67
N THR A 5 -9.28 13.27 1.95
CA THR A 5 -8.49 14.43 2.36
C THR A 5 -7.51 13.99 3.43
N GLY A 6 -6.22 13.99 3.06
CA GLY A 6 -5.12 13.45 3.85
C GLY A 6 -5.08 13.99 5.28
N GLY A 7 -5.01 13.08 6.24
CA GLY A 7 -4.85 13.38 7.66
C GLY A 7 -5.66 12.47 8.59
N GLN A 8 -6.66 11.75 8.09
CA GLN A 8 -7.44 10.83 8.91
C GLN A 8 -6.79 9.44 8.92
N ARG A 9 -6.44 8.94 10.10
CA ARG A 9 -6.09 7.52 10.29
C ARG A 9 -7.33 6.69 9.94
N VAL A 10 -7.25 5.87 8.89
CA VAL A 10 -8.27 4.85 8.63
C VAL A 10 -8.10 3.75 9.68
N GLY A 11 -8.80 3.90 10.80
CA GLY A 11 -8.99 2.80 11.76
C GLY A 11 -8.19 2.91 13.06
N GLU A 12 -8.74 3.63 14.05
CA GLU A 12 -8.72 3.17 15.45
C GLU A 12 -9.98 2.33 15.72
N ARG A 13 -10.24 1.38 14.83
CA ARG A 13 -11.15 0.28 15.09
C ARG A 13 -10.31 -0.99 14.97
N PRO A 14 -10.50 -1.99 15.86
CA PRO A 14 -10.00 -3.34 15.64
C PRO A 14 -10.41 -3.91 14.26
N GLU A 15 -11.41 -3.28 13.64
CA GLU A 15 -12.06 -3.55 12.36
C GLU A 15 -11.47 -2.76 11.16
N GLY A 16 -10.38 -2.00 11.32
CA GLY A 16 -9.76 -1.26 10.21
C GLY A 16 -9.14 -2.22 9.18
N HIS A 17 -9.25 -1.93 7.89
CA HIS A 17 -8.64 -2.78 6.87
C HIS A 17 -7.12 -2.78 7.02
N SER A 18 -6.55 -3.95 7.33
CA SER A 18 -5.10 -4.12 7.38
C SER A 18 -4.50 -3.92 5.98
N VAL A 19 -3.20 -3.60 5.91
CA VAL A 19 -2.48 -3.53 4.62
C VAL A 19 -2.70 -4.78 3.78
N LEU A 20 -2.77 -5.95 4.43
CA LEU A 20 -3.05 -7.22 3.77
C LEU A 20 -4.45 -7.23 3.16
N GLN A 21 -5.48 -6.85 3.91
CA GLN A 21 -6.87 -6.81 3.40
C GLN A 21 -7.04 -5.82 2.25
N ILE A 22 -6.34 -4.69 2.30
CA ILE A 22 -6.32 -3.73 1.19
C ILE A 22 -5.63 -4.34 -0.03
N ALA A 23 -4.46 -4.97 0.15
CA ALA A 23 -3.73 -5.60 -0.95
C ALA A 23 -4.53 -6.73 -1.61
N GLU A 24 -5.22 -7.56 -0.84
CA GLU A 24 -6.14 -8.59 -1.32
C GLU A 24 -7.27 -7.99 -2.17
N SER A 25 -7.91 -6.93 -1.68
CA SER A 25 -9.03 -6.29 -2.38
C SER A 25 -8.58 -5.67 -3.71
N MET A 26 -7.44 -4.98 -3.71
CA MET A 26 -6.88 -4.38 -4.92
C MET A 26 -6.40 -5.44 -5.92
N HIS A 27 -5.81 -6.54 -5.44
CA HIS A 27 -5.46 -7.67 -6.28
C HIS A 27 -6.71 -8.30 -6.93
N ALA A 28 -7.79 -8.48 -6.17
CA ALA A 28 -9.07 -8.99 -6.67
C ALA A 28 -9.72 -8.06 -7.70
N GLU A 29 -9.53 -6.73 -7.58
CA GLU A 29 -9.98 -5.75 -8.58
C GLU A 29 -9.09 -5.71 -9.84
N GLY A 30 -7.99 -6.47 -9.88
CA GLY A 30 -7.16 -6.60 -11.07
C GLY A 30 -6.27 -5.40 -11.34
N VAL A 31 -5.80 -4.71 -10.29
CA VAL A 31 -4.84 -3.60 -10.44
C VAL A 31 -3.59 -4.06 -11.18
N SER A 32 -3.11 -3.23 -12.10
CA SER A 32 -1.98 -3.54 -12.98
C SER A 32 -0.66 -3.60 -12.20
N LYS A 33 -0.56 -2.85 -11.11
CA LYS A 33 0.61 -2.87 -10.22
C LYS A 33 0.23 -2.46 -8.80
N LEU A 34 0.71 -3.22 -7.82
CA LEU A 34 0.59 -2.91 -6.41
C LEU A 34 1.96 -2.88 -5.76
N VAL A 35 2.25 -1.82 -5.01
CA VAL A 35 3.48 -1.68 -4.22
C VAL A 35 3.13 -1.24 -2.81
N ILE A 36 3.96 -1.66 -1.85
CA ILE A 36 3.85 -1.24 -0.45
C ILE A 36 5.07 -0.40 -0.13
N VAL A 37 4.86 0.75 0.50
CA VAL A 37 5.93 1.62 0.98
C VAL A 37 5.79 1.74 2.49
N SER A 38 6.86 1.43 3.23
CA SER A 38 6.86 1.49 4.69
C SER A 38 8.21 1.96 5.26
N ASP A 39 8.21 2.42 6.51
CA ASP A 39 9.44 2.69 7.26
C ASP A 39 10.10 1.39 7.76
N GLU A 40 9.31 0.33 7.91
CA GLU A 40 9.74 -0.96 8.44
C GLU A 40 9.44 -2.08 7.43
N PRO A 41 10.07 -2.11 6.24
CA PRO A 41 9.78 -3.11 5.21
C PRO A 41 10.00 -4.55 5.70
N GLY A 42 10.90 -4.76 6.66
CA GLY A 42 11.18 -6.06 7.28
C GLY A 42 9.96 -6.75 7.90
N LYS A 43 8.92 -6.00 8.28
CA LYS A 43 7.68 -6.57 8.82
C LYS A 43 6.91 -7.43 7.81
N TYR A 44 7.25 -7.35 6.52
CA TYR A 44 6.60 -8.08 5.44
C TYR A 44 7.43 -9.23 4.86
N GLU A 45 8.69 -9.42 5.29
CA GLU A 45 9.59 -10.42 4.68
C GLU A 45 9.05 -11.86 4.71
N ASN A 46 8.25 -12.20 5.74
CA ASN A 46 7.65 -13.52 5.90
C ASN A 46 6.12 -13.47 5.89
N VAL A 47 5.54 -12.42 5.31
CA VAL A 47 4.10 -12.23 5.25
C VAL A 47 3.62 -12.53 3.84
N ALA A 48 2.67 -13.46 3.73
CA ALA A 48 1.99 -13.70 2.47
C ALA A 48 1.03 -12.54 2.17
N ILE A 49 1.23 -11.90 1.02
CA ILE A 49 0.39 -10.78 0.55
C ILE A 49 -0.08 -11.13 -0.86
N ALA A 50 -1.38 -11.06 -1.14
CA ALA A 50 -1.89 -11.27 -2.49
C ALA A 50 -1.23 -10.37 -3.52
N GLY A 51 -1.01 -10.95 -4.70
CA GLY A 51 -0.30 -10.30 -5.80
C GLY A 51 1.21 -10.17 -5.57
N HIS A 52 1.74 -10.65 -4.45
CA HIS A 52 3.17 -10.59 -4.10
C HIS A 52 3.80 -9.21 -4.38
N PRO A 53 3.21 -8.11 -3.86
CA PRO A 53 3.68 -6.78 -4.15
C PRO A 53 5.11 -6.57 -3.66
N GLN A 54 5.85 -5.75 -4.39
CA GLN A 54 7.15 -5.29 -3.94
C GLN A 54 6.97 -4.34 -2.75
N VAL A 55 7.77 -4.56 -1.71
CA VAL A 55 7.79 -3.74 -0.49
C VAL A 55 9.06 -2.91 -0.50
N TYR A 56 8.91 -1.60 -0.37
CA TYR A 56 10.01 -0.65 -0.40
C TYR A 56 10.08 0.21 0.85
N HIS A 57 11.29 0.64 1.19
CA HIS A 57 11.46 1.67 2.21
C HIS A 57 11.00 3.04 1.68
N ARG A 58 10.45 3.89 2.54
CA ARG A 58 9.95 5.24 2.19
C ARG A 58 10.94 6.15 1.44
N ASN A 59 12.24 5.90 1.58
CA ASN A 59 13.29 6.69 0.91
C ASN A 59 13.20 6.59 -0.62
N ARG A 60 12.51 5.57 -1.15
CA ARG A 60 12.28 5.37 -2.59
C ARG A 60 10.95 5.93 -3.09
N LEU A 61 10.21 6.68 -2.27
CA LEU A 61 8.86 7.14 -2.60
C LEU A 61 8.78 7.92 -3.93
N ASP A 62 9.70 8.86 -4.17
CA ASP A 62 9.70 9.65 -5.42
C ASP A 62 9.99 8.78 -6.65
N GLU A 63 10.95 7.86 -6.55
CA GLU A 63 11.28 6.90 -7.60
C GLU A 63 10.05 6.03 -7.94
N ILE A 64 9.41 5.47 -6.92
CA ILE A 64 8.25 4.59 -7.06
C ILE A 64 7.08 5.34 -7.68
N GLN A 65 6.78 6.57 -7.22
CA GLN A 65 5.69 7.36 -7.78
C GLN A 65 5.88 7.65 -9.28
N ARG A 66 7.12 7.89 -9.72
CA ARG A 66 7.43 8.05 -11.15
C ARG A 66 7.24 6.74 -11.90
N GLU A 67 7.73 5.63 -11.38
CA GLU A 67 7.55 4.30 -11.98
C GLU A 67 6.07 3.92 -12.11
N LEU A 68 5.26 4.19 -11.08
CA LEU A 68 3.81 3.93 -11.09
C LEU A 68 3.07 4.82 -12.11
N ARG A 69 3.56 6.04 -12.36
CA ARG A 69 3.01 6.95 -13.37
C ARG A 69 3.25 6.45 -14.79
N GLU A 70 4.43 5.91 -15.05
CA GLU A 70 4.80 5.38 -16.37
C GLU A 70 4.18 4.00 -16.65
N THR A 71 3.65 3.33 -15.62
CA THR A 71 3.01 2.02 -15.75
C THR A 71 1.59 2.17 -16.31
N PRO A 72 1.27 1.59 -17.49
CA PRO A 72 -0.08 1.62 -18.03
C PRO A 72 -1.07 0.86 -17.16
N GLY A 73 -2.31 1.36 -17.08
CA GLY A 73 -3.38 0.76 -16.28
C GLY A 73 -3.51 1.37 -14.89
N THR A 74 -4.28 0.72 -14.02
CA THR A 74 -4.52 1.20 -12.65
C THR A 74 -3.40 0.71 -11.74
N THR A 75 -2.64 1.64 -11.18
CA THR A 75 -1.60 1.35 -10.20
C THR A 75 -2.01 1.78 -8.79
N VAL A 76 -1.53 1.04 -7.79
CA VAL A 76 -1.82 1.28 -6.38
C VAL A 76 -0.53 1.28 -5.57
N MET A 77 -0.41 2.25 -4.68
CA MET A 77 0.63 2.31 -3.65
C MET A 77 -0.03 2.34 -2.28
N ILE A 78 0.28 1.35 -1.44
CA ILE A 78 -0.13 1.35 -0.03
C ILE A 78 1.02 1.95 0.77
N TYR A 79 0.78 3.11 1.37
CA TYR A 79 1.75 3.77 2.23
C TYR A 79 1.44 3.41 3.69
N ASP A 80 2.25 2.52 4.27
CA ASP A 80 2.10 2.06 5.65
C ASP A 80 3.12 2.75 6.56
N GLN A 81 2.70 3.90 7.09
CA GLN A 81 3.37 4.54 8.22
C GLN A 81 2.49 4.42 9.46
N THR A 82 3.01 3.71 10.45
CA THR A 82 2.58 3.84 11.83
C THR A 82 2.98 5.23 12.30
N CYS A 83 2.05 6.18 12.24
CA CYS A 83 2.26 7.47 12.90
C CYS A 83 2.51 7.24 14.39
N ALA A 84 3.57 7.86 14.92
CA ALA A 84 3.74 8.09 16.36
C ALA A 84 2.52 8.82 16.95
#